data_AF-A0A920LHE6-F1
#
_entry.id   AF-A0A920LHE6-F1
#
_cell.length_a   1.000
_cell.length_b   1.000
_cell.length_c   1.000
_cell.angle_alpha   90.00
_cell.angle_beta   90.00
_cell.angle_gamma   90.00
#
_symmetry.space_group_name_H-M   'P 1'
#
loop_
_entity.id
_entity.type
_entity.pdbx_description
1 polymer ?
#
loop_
_entity_poly.entity_id
_entity_poly.type
_entity_poly.pdbx_seq_one_letter_code
_entity_poly.pdbx_strand_id
1 'polypeptide(L)'
;MNESNLVQKFIWFSERAILLTIALATLFASASEIIRIISVQEVNLSDLFLLFIYAEVLGMVASFYANNRIPVTLPLIIAMTALTRMIILQK
;
A
#
# COMPACT_ATOMS: atom_id res chain seq x y z
N MET A 1 37.79 -11.58 6.65
CA MET A 1 36.66 -12.05 5.81
C MET A 1 35.33 -11.74 6.53
N ASN A 2 35.01 -10.46 6.76
CA ASN A 2 33.90 -10.01 7.65
C ASN A 2 33.03 -8.87 7.06
N GLU A 3 33.14 -8.61 5.76
CA GLU A 3 32.45 -7.46 5.12
C GLU A 3 30.97 -7.74 4.80
N SER A 4 30.55 -9.01 4.72
CA SER A 4 29.17 -9.37 4.34
C SER A 4 28.13 -9.10 5.45
N ASN A 5 28.53 -9.12 6.72
CA ASN A 5 27.61 -8.92 7.85
C ASN A 5 27.19 -7.45 8.03
N LEU A 6 28.04 -6.50 7.64
CA LEU A 6 27.74 -5.07 7.74
C LEU A 6 26.73 -4.64 6.68
N VAL A 7 26.94 -5.06 5.42
CA VAL A 7 26.04 -4.74 4.31
C VAL A 7 24.65 -5.36 4.55
N GLN A 8 24.58 -6.61 5.01
CA GLN A 8 23.29 -7.25 5.32
C GLN A 8 22.53 -6.55 6.46
N LYS A 9 23.22 -6.15 7.55
CA LYS A 9 22.61 -5.35 8.61
C LYS A 9 22.09 -4.00 8.10
N PHE A 10 22.85 -3.36 7.22
CA PHE A 10 22.47 -2.07 6.64
C PHE A 10 21.24 -2.19 5.74
N ILE A 11 21.17 -3.25 4.91
CA ILE A 11 20.02 -3.54 4.06
C ILE A 11 18.77 -3.76 4.91
N TRP A 12 18.85 -4.60 5.94
CA TRP A 12 17.71 -4.90 6.81
C TRP A 12 17.22 -3.68 7.60
N PHE A 13 18.13 -2.85 8.09
CA PHE A 13 17.78 -1.60 8.76
C PHE A 13 17.09 -0.62 7.80
N SER A 14 17.63 -0.48 6.59
CA SER A 14 17.08 0.39 5.55
C SER A 14 15.69 -0.07 5.11
N GLU A 15 15.49 -1.37 4.93
CA GLU A 15 14.20 -1.96 4.56
C GLU A 15 13.12 -1.64 5.59
N ARG A 16 13.41 -1.83 6.89
CA ARG A 16 12.49 -1.46 7.97
C ARG A 16 12.19 0.04 7.99
N ALA A 17 13.19 0.90 7.80
CA ALA A 17 13.01 2.35 7.79
C ALA A 17 12.08 2.79 6.63
N ILE A 18 12.26 2.21 5.44
CA ILE A 18 11.43 2.49 4.27
C ILE A 18 9.99 2.04 4.52
N LEU A 19 9.79 0.83 5.02
CA LEU A 19 8.44 0.29 5.28
C LEU A 19 7.68 1.09 6.33
N LEU A 20 8.38 1.53 7.39
CA LEU A 20 7.79 2.38 8.42
C LEU A 20 7.37 3.74 7.83
N THR A 21 8.21 4.31 6.96
CA THR A 21 7.89 5.55 6.24
C THR A 21 6.67 5.39 5.34
N ILE A 22 6.57 4.29 4.58
CA ILE A 22 5.42 3.99 3.72
C ILE A 22 4.15 3.85 4.57
N ALA A 23 4.22 3.14 5.70
CA ALA A 23 3.06 2.97 6.58
C ALA A 23 2.55 4.30 7.13
N LEU A 24 3.46 5.16 7.63
CA LEU A 24 3.09 6.48 8.14
C LEU A 24 2.50 7.38 7.04
N ALA A 25 3.12 7.41 5.86
CA ALA A 25 2.63 8.17 4.73
C ALA A 25 1.23 7.69 4.28
N THR A 26 1.02 6.38 4.22
CA THR A 26 -0.26 5.77 3.83
C THR A 26 -1.36 6.07 4.85
N LEU A 27 -1.03 6.03 6.14
CA LEU A 27 -1.97 6.34 7.22
C LEU A 27 -2.36 7.83 7.22
N PHE A 28 -1.41 8.72 6.97
CA PHE A 28 -1.70 10.15 6.83
C PHE A 28 -2.53 10.43 5.57
N ALA A 29 -2.19 9.82 4.45
CA ALA A 29 -2.92 9.98 3.19
C ALA A 29 -4.36 9.45 3.29
N SER A 30 -4.58 8.29 3.92
CA SER A 30 -5.93 7.74 4.09
C SER A 30 -6.79 8.63 4.99
N ALA A 31 -6.24 9.15 6.08
CA ALA A 31 -6.94 10.08 6.95
C ALA A 31 -7.33 11.37 6.22
N SER A 32 -6.40 11.95 5.45
CA SER A 32 -6.65 13.13 4.62
C SER A 32 -7.77 12.89 3.61
N GLU A 33 -7.78 11.73 2.95
CA GLU A 33 -8.79 11.39 1.95
C GLU A 33 -10.17 11.17 2.58
N ILE A 34 -10.25 10.53 3.75
CA ILE A 34 -11.50 10.37 4.50
C ILE A 34 -12.10 11.74 4.84
N ILE A 35 -11.29 12.68 5.30
CA ILE A 35 -11.74 14.06 5.59
C ILE A 35 -12.28 14.72 4.32
N ARG A 36 -11.60 14.53 3.17
CA ARG A 36 -12.04 15.06 1.87
C ARG A 36 -13.41 14.51 1.48
N ILE A 37 -13.61 13.20 1.56
CA ILE A 37 -14.87 12.53 1.21
C ILE A 37 -16.02 13.05 2.08
N ILE A 38 -15.78 13.20 3.39
CA ILE A 38 -16.78 13.74 4.32
C ILE A 38 -17.13 15.20 3.96
N SER A 39 -16.13 16.01 3.59
CA SER A 39 -16.34 17.41 3.21
C SER A 39 -17.15 17.58 1.92
N VAL A 40 -16.99 16.67 0.95
CA VAL A 40 -17.68 16.72 -0.34
C VAL A 40 -19.07 16.09 -0.26
N GLN A 41 -19.34 15.25 0.76
CA GLN A 41 -20.59 14.51 0.98
C GLN A 41 -20.99 13.57 -0.18
N GLU A 42 -20.08 13.30 -1.11
CA GLU A 42 -20.24 12.32 -2.17
C GLU A 42 -19.13 11.27 -2.09
N VAL A 43 -19.49 10.00 -2.32
CA VAL A 43 -18.54 8.88 -2.33
C VAL A 43 -18.45 8.35 -3.75
N ASN A 44 -17.30 8.57 -4.39
CA ASN A 44 -17.03 7.98 -5.69
C ASN A 44 -16.45 6.56 -5.55
N LEU A 45 -16.70 5.71 -6.56
CA LEU A 45 -16.10 4.38 -6.63
C LEU A 45 -14.57 4.44 -6.62
N SER A 46 -14.00 5.46 -7.26
CA SER A 46 -12.56 5.71 -7.30
C SER A 46 -11.97 5.99 -5.91
N ASP A 47 -12.71 6.69 -5.05
CA ASP A 47 -12.27 7.03 -3.69
C ASP A 47 -12.25 5.79 -2.79
N LEU A 48 -13.29 4.95 -2.90
CA LEU A 48 -13.34 3.64 -2.24
C LEU A 48 -12.21 2.73 -2.68
N PHE A 49 -11.90 2.73 -3.98
CA PHE A 49 -10.80 1.94 -4.53
C PHE A 49 -9.43 2.43 -4.03
N LEU A 50 -9.24 3.74 -3.91
CA LEU A 50 -8.02 4.33 -3.37
C LEU A 50 -7.83 3.97 -1.89
N LEU A 51 -8.90 4.08 -1.08
CA LEU A 51 -8.88 3.66 0.33
C LEU A 51 -8.59 2.16 0.48
N PHE A 52 -9.11 1.34 -0.42
CA PHE A 52 -8.84 -0.09 -0.47
C PHE A 52 -7.34 -0.38 -0.74
N ILE A 53 -6.73 0.34 -1.69
CA ILE A 53 -5.28 0.24 -1.94
C ILE A 53 -4.48 0.64 -0.70
N TYR A 54 -4.85 1.74 -0.02
CA TYR A 54 -4.18 2.16 1.22
C TYR A 54 -4.28 1.12 2.33
N ALA A 55 -5.47 0.54 2.53
CA ALA A 55 -5.67 -0.53 3.52
C ALA A 55 -4.81 -1.75 3.20
N GLU A 56 -4.67 -2.11 1.93
CA GLU A 56 -3.89 -3.28 1.58
C GLU A 56 -2.38 -3.05 1.63
N VAL A 57 -1.90 -1.85 1.30
CA VAL A 57 -0.51 -1.45 1.54
C VAL A 57 -0.18 -1.55 3.03
N LEU A 58 -1.07 -1.10 3.92
CA LEU A 58 -0.90 -1.29 5.36
C LEU A 58 -0.89 -2.79 5.75
N GLY A 59 -1.74 -3.62 5.13
CA GLY A 59 -1.75 -5.07 5.32
C GLY A 59 -0.46 -5.75 4.86
N MET A 60 0.12 -5.30 3.75
CA MET A 60 1.42 -5.76 3.26
C MET A 60 2.56 -5.39 4.20
N VAL A 61 2.57 -4.16 4.73
CA VAL A 61 3.57 -3.75 5.73
C VAL A 61 3.39 -4.57 7.01
N ALA A 62 2.16 -4.77 7.50
CA ALA A 62 1.90 -5.60 8.68
C ALA A 62 2.34 -7.07 8.48
N SER A 63 2.05 -7.65 7.31
CA SER A 63 2.47 -9.02 6.96
C SER A 63 3.99 -9.14 6.82
N PHE A 64 4.66 -8.10 6.34
CA PHE A 64 6.12 -8.05 6.29
C PHE A 64 6.74 -8.14 7.69
N TYR A 65 6.18 -7.42 8.68
CA TYR A 65 6.64 -7.52 10.07
C TYR A 65 6.45 -8.92 10.67
N ALA A 66 5.44 -9.67 10.22
CA ALA A 66 5.13 -11.01 10.74
C ALA A 66 5.91 -12.14 10.04
N ASN A 67 6.06 -12.08 8.71
CA ASN A 67 6.53 -13.21 7.90
C ASN A 67 7.68 -12.85 6.95
N ASN A 68 8.25 -11.64 7.02
CA ASN A 68 9.35 -11.15 6.17
C ASN A 68 9.07 -11.28 4.66
N ARG A 69 7.78 -11.36 4.28
CA ARG A 69 7.29 -11.53 2.91
C ARG A 69 6.30 -10.40 2.63
N ILE A 70 6.39 -9.79 1.44
CA ILE A 70 5.44 -8.78 0.98
C ILE A 70 4.41 -9.50 0.08
N PRO A 71 3.21 -9.83 0.57
CA PRO A 71 2.18 -10.46 -0.26
C PRO A 71 1.54 -9.44 -1.21
N VAL A 72 2.03 -9.35 -2.44
CA VAL A 72 1.55 -8.39 -3.46
C VAL A 72 0.46 -8.96 -4.39
N THR A 73 0.03 -10.20 -4.20
CA THR A 73 -0.83 -10.91 -5.17
C THR A 73 -2.27 -10.41 -5.18
N LEU A 74 -2.86 -10.15 -4.01
CA LEU A 74 -4.25 -9.68 -3.88
C LEU A 74 -4.49 -8.26 -4.43
N PRO A 75 -3.61 -7.25 -4.17
CA PRO A 75 -3.77 -5.92 -4.77
C PRO A 75 -3.70 -5.96 -6.30
N LEU A 76 -2.84 -6.82 -6.84
CA LEU A 76 -2.59 -6.94 -8.27
C LEU A 76 -3.81 -7.51 -9.00
N ILE A 77 -4.50 -8.48 -8.40
CA ILE A 77 -5.76 -9.03 -8.93
C ILE A 77 -6.87 -7.96 -8.93
N ILE A 78 -6.94 -7.15 -7.88
CA ILE A 78 -7.97 -6.11 -7.74
C ILE A 78 -7.73 -4.96 -8.72
N ALA A 79 -6.47 -4.55 -8.92
CA ALA A 79 -6.09 -3.63 -9.98
C ALA A 79 -6.39 -4.17 -11.38
N MET A 80 -6.04 -5.44 -11.66
CA MET A 80 -6.28 -6.07 -12.96
C MET A 80 -7.77 -6.16 -13.30
N THR A 81 -8.62 -6.58 -12.35
CA THR A 81 -10.06 -6.69 -12.57
C THR A 81 -10.73 -5.32 -12.72
N ALA A 82 -10.32 -4.32 -11.94
CA ALA A 82 -10.79 -2.94 -12.06
C ALA A 82 -10.41 -2.32 -13.42
N LEU A 83 -9.16 -2.48 -13.86
CA LEU A 83 -8.68 -2.01 -15.17
C LEU A 83 -9.46 -2.65 -16.31
N THR A 84 -9.65 -3.97 -16.27
CA THR A 84 -10.41 -4.68 -17.30
C THR A 84 -11.85 -4.16 -17.41
N ARG A 85 -12.52 -3.91 -16.27
CA ARG A 85 -13.86 -3.29 -16.25
C ARG A 85 -13.87 -1.87 -16.79
N MET A 86 -12.89 -1.05 -16.43
CA MET A 86 -12.77 0.33 -16.91
C MET A 86 -12.60 0.38 -18.44
N ILE A 87 -11.70 -0.44 -18.99
CA ILE A 87 -11.42 -0.49 -20.43
C ILE A 87 -12.67 -0.87 -21.23
N ILE A 88 -13.48 -1.81 -20.72
CA ILE A 88 -14.72 -2.25 -21.38
C ILE A 88 -15.79 -1.17 -21.32
N LEU A 89 -15.91 -0.46 -20.19
CA LEU A 89 -16.93 0.58 -19.99
C LEU A 89 -16.60 1.89 -20.73
N GLN A 90 -15.32 2.15 -21.02
CA GLN A 90 -14.86 3.31 -21.79
C GLN A 90 -15.03 3.15 -23.32
N LYS A 91 -15.79 2.14 -23.77
CA LYS A 91 -16.07 1.86 -25.18
C LYS A 91 -17.56 2.02 -25.45
#